data_AF-A0A0H2Z0A2-F1
#
_entry.id   AF-A0A0H2Z0A2-F1
#
_cell.length_a   1.000
_cell.length_b   1.000
_cell.length_c   1.000
_cell.angle_alpha   90.00
_cell.angle_beta   90.00
_cell.angle_gamma   90.00
#
_symmetry.space_group_name_H-M   'P 1'
#
loop_
_entity.id
_entity.type
_entity.pdbx_description
1 polymer ?
#
loop_
_entity_poly.entity_id
_entity_poly.type
_entity_poly.pdbx_seq_one_letter_code
_entity_poly.pdbx_strand_id
1 'polypeptide(L)'
;MSLIIVLLVAIFIFIYRYKKNKPQIDAFIAKEKEKDLIKDKRRATKRRKWALAIGDIVARRNGLSVNGFTLDLKLTDDKRQQLALQVKQELGTETYQSNEDFRQQIGVILQRWATGLGNSPHDFYEQLAAQGQVLDGLAFDCMRTAFLTRCIAGLGWCDENQAWIVLLLNAQRAQDCFASWEDYASAYVRARQKWLMIYDTPVATANRDLKEVTAWLKDPSSNWKKLPWNEFKIFEPN
;
A
#
# COMPACT_ATOMS: atom_id res chain seq x y z
N MET A 1 -3.41 38.56 -59.90
CA MET A 1 -2.05 38.46 -59.30
C MET A 1 -1.98 38.96 -57.85
N SER A 2 -2.70 40.01 -57.46
CA SER A 2 -2.58 40.63 -56.14
C SER A 2 -2.99 39.75 -54.95
N LEU A 3 -3.97 38.84 -55.10
CA LEU A 3 -4.45 37.99 -54.01
C LEU A 3 -3.41 36.95 -53.57
N ILE A 4 -2.69 36.36 -54.53
CA ILE A 4 -1.68 35.31 -54.29
C ILE A 4 -0.48 35.89 -53.53
N ILE A 5 -0.05 37.11 -53.91
CA ILE A 5 1.06 37.81 -53.26
C ILE A 5 0.71 38.14 -51.81
N VAL A 6 -0.50 38.63 -51.54
CA VAL A 6 -0.97 38.90 -50.17
C VAL A 6 -0.98 37.62 -49.32
N LEU A 7 -1.41 36.50 -49.90
CA LEU A 7 -1.45 35.21 -49.21
C LEU A 7 -0.05 34.68 -48.88
N LEU A 8 0.90 34.81 -49.81
CA LEU A 8 2.30 34.44 -49.59
C LEU A 8 2.96 35.31 -48.50
N VAL A 9 2.69 36.62 -48.49
CA VAL A 9 3.19 37.53 -47.45
C VAL A 9 2.59 37.18 -46.08
N ALA A 10 1.30 36.88 -46.02
CA ALA A 10 0.64 36.45 -44.78
C ALA A 10 1.24 35.13 -44.24
N ILE A 11 1.47 34.14 -45.11
CA ILE A 11 2.12 32.87 -44.77
C ILE A 11 3.54 33.12 -44.26
N PHE A 12 4.31 33.98 -44.93
CA PHE A 12 5.68 34.31 -44.52
C PHE A 12 5.71 34.98 -43.14
N ILE A 13 4.82 35.94 -42.88
CA ILE A 13 4.68 36.60 -41.57
C ILE A 13 4.29 35.58 -40.50
N PHE A 14 3.38 34.65 -40.82
CA PHE A 14 2.97 33.59 -39.90
C PHE A 14 4.14 32.65 -39.55
N ILE A 15 4.88 32.17 -40.55
CA ILE A 15 6.05 31.30 -40.36
C ILE A 15 7.14 32.02 -39.57
N TYR A 16 7.40 33.29 -39.88
CA TYR A 16 8.38 34.10 -39.17
C TYR A 16 8.00 34.30 -37.70
N ARG A 17 6.73 34.65 -37.42
CA ARG A 17 6.21 34.78 -36.05
C ARG A 17 6.24 33.45 -35.30
N TYR A 18 5.88 32.35 -35.96
CA TYR A 18 5.95 31.02 -35.38
C TYR A 18 7.39 30.63 -35.03
N LYS A 19 8.35 30.80 -35.94
CA LYS A 19 9.79 30.54 -35.66
C LYS A 19 10.33 31.42 -34.54
N LYS A 20 9.97 32.70 -34.51
CA LYS A 20 10.40 33.64 -33.46
C LYS A 20 9.84 33.24 -32.09
N ASN A 21 8.59 32.78 -32.04
CA ASN A 21 7.92 32.40 -30.80
C ASN A 21 8.11 30.92 -30.41
N LYS A 22 8.65 30.07 -31.31
CA LYS A 22 8.86 28.64 -31.08
C LYS A 22 9.59 28.34 -29.77
N PRO A 23 10.70 29.03 -29.40
CA PRO A 23 11.36 28.79 -28.12
C PRO A 23 10.46 29.06 -26.91
N GLN A 24 9.57 30.07 -26.99
CA GLN A 24 8.62 30.38 -25.92
C GLN A 24 7.50 29.35 -25.83
N ILE A 25 7.01 28.86 -26.98
CA ILE A 25 6.02 27.78 -27.06
C ILE A 25 6.60 26.49 -26.49
N ASP A 26 7.83 26.12 -26.89
CA ASP A 26 8.53 24.94 -26.39
C ASP A 26 8.78 25.03 -24.88
N ALA A 27 9.19 26.19 -24.37
CA ALA A 27 9.34 26.44 -22.93
C ALA A 27 8.02 26.33 -22.16
N PHE A 28 6.90 26.82 -22.73
CA PHE A 28 5.57 26.66 -22.15
C PHE A 28 5.15 25.19 -22.09
N ILE A 29 5.33 24.44 -23.18
CA ILE A 29 5.02 23.00 -23.24
C ILE A 29 5.88 22.22 -22.21
N ALA A 30 7.18 22.52 -22.11
CA ALA A 30 8.06 21.91 -21.13
C ALA A 30 7.61 22.20 -19.69
N LYS A 31 7.20 23.45 -19.42
CA LYS A 31 6.67 23.85 -18.11
C LYS A 31 5.38 23.11 -17.77
N GLU A 32 4.49 22.90 -18.73
CA GLU A 32 3.23 22.18 -18.50
C GLU A 32 3.49 20.68 -18.27
N LYS A 33 4.37 20.06 -19.07
CA LYS A 33 4.83 18.68 -18.83
C LYS A 33 5.45 18.50 -17.45
N GLU A 34 6.23 19.46 -16.98
CA GLU A 34 6.82 19.40 -15.64
C GLU A 34 5.75 19.49 -14.55
N LYS A 35 4.73 20.34 -14.71
CA LYS A 35 3.59 20.38 -13.77
C LYS A 35 2.84 19.05 -13.73
N ASP A 36 2.60 18.44 -14.89
CA ASP A 36 1.94 17.14 -14.99
C ASP A 36 2.78 16.05 -14.29
N LEU A 37 4.09 16.02 -14.52
CA LEU A 37 5.01 15.11 -13.85
C LEU A 37 4.99 15.27 -12.32
N ILE A 38 4.99 16.52 -11.83
CA ILE A 38 4.89 16.81 -10.38
C ILE A 38 3.55 16.32 -9.83
N LYS A 39 2.46 16.54 -10.57
CA LYS A 39 1.11 16.10 -10.18
C LYS A 39 1.04 14.56 -10.09
N ASP A 40 1.61 13.86 -11.05
CA ASP A 40 1.65 12.40 -11.08
C ASP A 40 2.52 11.83 -9.95
N LYS A 41 3.69 12.40 -9.68
CA LYS A 41 4.52 12.02 -8.52
C LYS A 41 3.77 12.20 -7.20
N ARG A 42 3.05 13.32 -7.03
CA ARG A 42 2.23 13.57 -5.83
C ARG A 42 1.10 12.56 -5.69
N ARG A 43 0.44 12.19 -6.80
CA ARG A 43 -0.62 11.17 -6.81
C ARG A 43 -0.07 9.79 -6.43
N ALA A 44 1.03 9.36 -7.05
CA ALA A 44 1.70 8.11 -6.72
C ALA A 44 2.07 8.06 -5.23
N THR A 45 2.58 9.18 -4.70
CA THR A 45 2.89 9.33 -3.27
C THR A 45 1.65 9.13 -2.40
N LYS A 46 0.51 9.75 -2.73
CA LYS A 46 -0.74 9.58 -1.95
C LYS A 46 -1.26 8.14 -2.00
N ARG A 47 -1.25 7.50 -3.19
CA ARG A 47 -1.65 6.08 -3.34
C ARG A 47 -0.79 5.15 -2.50
N ARG A 48 0.53 5.36 -2.51
CA ARG A 48 1.47 4.61 -1.67
C ARG A 48 1.20 4.80 -0.18
N LYS A 49 0.95 6.03 0.28
CA LYS A 49 0.55 6.31 1.68
C LYS A 49 -0.71 5.55 2.05
N TRP A 50 -1.73 5.61 1.19
CA TRP A 50 -3.02 4.96 1.42
C TRP A 50 -2.86 3.43 1.49
N ALA A 51 -2.10 2.84 0.56
CA ALA A 51 -1.83 1.41 0.56
C ALA A 51 -1.07 0.93 1.81
N LEU A 52 -0.12 1.72 2.31
CA LEU A 52 0.55 1.42 3.56
C LEU A 52 -0.38 1.56 4.78
N ALA A 53 -1.31 2.52 4.73
CA ALA A 53 -2.25 2.78 5.83
C ALA A 53 -3.18 1.58 6.13
N ILE A 54 -3.42 0.70 5.15
CA ILE A 54 -4.13 -0.58 5.34
C ILE A 54 -3.55 -1.41 6.48
N GLY A 55 -2.24 -1.36 6.71
CA GLY A 55 -1.52 -2.16 7.72
C GLY A 55 -1.13 -1.39 8.99
N ASP A 56 -1.61 -0.15 9.19
CA ASP A 56 -1.11 0.76 10.22
C ASP A 56 -1.17 0.20 11.64
N ILE A 57 -2.26 -0.50 11.99
CA ILE A 57 -2.44 -1.06 13.34
C ILE A 57 -1.34 -2.06 13.66
N VAL A 58 -1.08 -2.98 12.74
CA VAL A 58 -0.05 -4.01 12.92
C VAL A 58 1.35 -3.40 12.84
N ALA A 59 1.58 -2.44 11.94
CA ALA A 59 2.87 -1.73 11.87
C ALA A 59 3.19 -1.00 13.19
N ARG A 60 2.24 -0.25 13.76
CA ARG A 60 2.42 0.46 15.04
C ARG A 60 2.64 -0.50 16.19
N ARG A 61 1.90 -1.61 16.23
CA ARG A 61 2.06 -2.64 17.27
C ARG A 61 3.47 -3.19 17.31
N ASN A 62 4.13 -3.28 16.15
CA ASN A 62 5.50 -3.73 16.00
C ASN A 62 6.53 -2.57 16.05
N GLY A 63 6.12 -1.39 16.51
CA GLY A 63 7.00 -0.23 16.69
C GLY A 63 7.53 0.37 15.39
N LEU A 64 6.88 0.09 14.25
CA LEU A 64 7.26 0.64 12.96
C LEU A 64 6.61 2.01 12.71
N SER A 65 7.32 2.88 12.00
CA SER A 65 6.78 4.18 11.59
C SER A 65 5.69 4.01 10.53
N VAL A 66 4.56 4.66 10.73
CA VAL A 66 3.42 4.70 9.78
C VAL A 66 3.34 5.99 8.98
N ASN A 67 4.13 7.01 9.33
CA ASN A 67 4.12 8.30 8.65
C ASN A 67 5.13 8.27 7.49
N GLY A 68 4.79 7.59 6.40
CA GLY A 68 5.69 7.41 5.26
C GLY A 68 4.99 6.92 4.00
N PHE A 69 5.74 6.91 2.89
CA PHE A 69 5.28 6.41 1.58
C PHE A 69 6.34 5.55 0.87
N THR A 70 7.37 5.17 1.62
CA THR A 70 8.50 4.35 1.18
C THR A 70 8.45 3.01 1.91
N LEU A 71 9.06 2.00 1.32
CA LEU A 71 9.21 0.69 1.96
C LEU A 71 10.43 0.62 2.87
N ASP A 72 11.34 1.60 2.77
CA ASP A 72 12.49 1.71 3.66
C ASP A 72 12.05 1.85 5.12
N LEU A 73 12.63 1.00 5.97
CA LEU A 73 12.42 0.96 7.40
C LEU A 73 13.72 1.41 8.08
N LYS A 74 13.68 2.59 8.70
CA LYS A 74 14.78 3.11 9.52
C LYS A 74 14.86 2.34 10.82
N LEU A 75 15.62 1.25 10.83
CA LEU A 75 15.79 0.33 11.95
C LEU A 75 17.25 0.30 12.39
N THR A 76 17.48 0.14 13.70
CA THR A 76 18.79 -0.29 14.22
C THR A 76 19.03 -1.75 13.83
N ASP A 77 20.29 -2.20 13.85
CA ASP A 77 20.64 -3.58 13.49
C ASP A 77 19.90 -4.60 14.38
N ASP A 78 19.84 -4.37 15.69
CA ASP A 78 19.09 -5.24 16.62
C ASP A 78 17.60 -5.34 16.26
N LYS A 79 16.96 -4.19 15.98
CA LYS A 79 15.54 -4.17 15.56
C LYS A 79 15.34 -4.84 14.21
N ARG A 80 16.29 -4.69 13.29
CA ARG A 80 16.26 -5.35 11.98
C ARG A 80 16.35 -6.86 12.13
N GLN A 81 17.22 -7.37 13.01
CA GLN A 81 17.33 -8.80 13.31
C GLN A 81 16.08 -9.37 13.99
N GLN A 82 15.54 -8.66 14.98
CA GLN A 82 14.30 -9.04 15.66
C GLN A 82 13.11 -9.09 14.69
N LEU A 83 12.95 -8.05 13.86
CA LEU A 83 11.90 -8.01 12.84
C LEU A 83 12.08 -9.13 11.83
N ALA A 84 13.31 -9.41 11.39
CA ALA A 84 13.59 -10.52 10.48
C ALA A 84 13.16 -11.88 11.05
N LEU A 85 13.49 -12.15 12.32
CA LEU A 85 13.07 -13.39 12.97
C LEU A 85 11.54 -13.50 13.03
N GLN A 86 10.88 -12.43 13.46
CA GLN A 86 9.42 -12.38 13.55
C GLN A 86 8.74 -12.59 12.20
N VAL A 87 9.21 -11.93 11.14
CA VAL A 87 8.63 -12.08 9.80
C VAL A 87 8.86 -13.51 9.29
N LYS A 88 10.01 -14.14 9.56
CA LYS A 88 10.23 -15.55 9.21
C LYS A 88 9.25 -16.50 9.90
N GLN A 89 8.97 -16.26 11.19
CA GLN A 89 7.97 -17.03 11.95
C GLN A 89 6.57 -16.87 11.35
N GLU A 90 6.15 -15.63 11.10
CA GLU A 90 4.86 -15.31 10.49
C GLU A 90 4.69 -15.96 9.10
N LEU A 91 5.76 -16.05 8.32
CA LEU A 91 5.77 -16.66 6.98
C LEU A 91 5.99 -18.19 6.99
N GLY A 92 6.32 -18.79 8.13
CA GLY A 92 6.65 -20.22 8.21
C GLY A 92 7.97 -20.59 7.51
N THR A 93 8.91 -19.66 7.43
CA THR A 93 10.16 -19.81 6.66
C THR A 93 11.40 -19.90 7.54
N GLU A 94 11.27 -20.34 8.80
CA GLU A 94 12.38 -20.42 9.76
C GLU A 94 13.48 -21.39 9.33
N THR A 95 13.12 -22.43 8.58
CA THR A 95 14.01 -23.52 8.17
C THR A 95 14.91 -23.19 6.99
N TYR A 96 14.70 -22.06 6.30
CA TYR A 96 15.51 -21.66 5.15
C TYR A 96 16.87 -21.09 5.60
N GLN A 97 17.94 -21.79 5.25
CA GLN A 97 19.31 -21.49 5.67
C GLN A 97 20.10 -20.64 4.66
N SER A 98 19.82 -20.78 3.36
CA SER A 98 20.46 -20.04 2.27
C SER A 98 19.74 -18.73 1.96
N ASN A 99 20.50 -17.65 1.72
CA ASN A 99 19.94 -16.34 1.35
C ASN A 99 19.27 -16.33 -0.03
N GLU A 100 19.75 -17.15 -0.97
CA GLU A 100 19.20 -17.20 -2.34
C GLU A 100 17.88 -17.97 -2.37
N ASP A 101 17.86 -19.18 -1.80
CA ASP A 101 16.64 -19.99 -1.69
C ASP A 101 15.54 -19.24 -0.94
N PHE A 102 15.93 -18.51 0.11
CA PHE A 102 15.02 -17.68 0.87
C PHE A 102 14.41 -16.56 0.02
N ARG A 103 15.20 -15.84 -0.79
CA ARG A 103 14.69 -14.79 -1.67
C ARG A 103 13.76 -15.32 -2.76
N GLN A 104 14.10 -16.48 -3.35
CA GLN A 104 13.21 -17.14 -4.31
C GLN A 104 11.88 -17.53 -3.66
N GLN A 105 11.93 -18.10 -2.46
CA GLN A 105 10.73 -18.46 -1.69
C GLN A 105 9.87 -17.24 -1.33
N ILE A 106 10.50 -16.12 -0.95
CA ILE A 106 9.80 -14.85 -0.73
C ILE A 106 9.09 -14.39 -2.00
N GLY A 107 9.73 -14.54 -3.17
CA GLY A 107 9.12 -14.26 -4.47
C GLY A 107 7.84 -15.09 -4.69
N VAL A 108 7.88 -16.40 -4.39
CA VAL A 108 6.71 -17.30 -4.49
C VAL A 108 5.61 -16.90 -3.50
N ILE A 109 5.97 -16.55 -2.26
CA ILE A 109 5.02 -16.09 -1.23
C ILE A 109 4.32 -14.81 -1.72
N LEU A 110 5.06 -13.84 -2.23
CA LEU A 110 4.48 -12.59 -2.73
C LEU A 110 3.60 -12.80 -3.97
N GLN A 111 3.83 -13.83 -4.78
CA GLN A 111 2.93 -14.17 -5.89
C GLN A 111 1.58 -14.73 -5.40
N ARG A 112 1.55 -15.34 -4.21
CA ARG A 112 0.35 -15.91 -3.59
C ARG A 112 -0.38 -14.94 -2.65
N TRP A 113 0.01 -13.66 -2.62
CA TRP A 113 -0.55 -12.64 -1.72
C TRP A 113 -2.09 -12.59 -1.67
N ALA A 114 -2.76 -12.96 -2.76
CA ALA A 114 -4.22 -12.96 -2.85
C ALA A 114 -4.88 -13.94 -1.86
N THR A 115 -4.19 -14.99 -1.42
CA THR A 115 -4.69 -15.91 -0.39
C THR A 115 -4.39 -15.46 1.04
N GLY A 116 -3.90 -14.22 1.22
CA GLY A 116 -3.35 -13.74 2.49
C GLY A 116 -1.87 -14.10 2.63
N LEU A 117 -1.11 -13.22 3.30
CA LEU A 117 0.28 -13.49 3.66
C LEU A 117 0.39 -13.97 5.10
N GLY A 118 1.30 -14.93 5.29
CA GLY A 118 1.62 -15.53 6.57
C GLY A 118 0.77 -16.75 6.89
N ASN A 119 1.14 -17.45 7.96
CA ASN A 119 0.42 -18.64 8.40
C ASN A 119 -0.90 -18.24 9.05
N SER A 120 -1.95 -18.97 8.71
CA SER A 120 -3.26 -18.94 9.37
C SER A 120 -3.58 -20.36 9.84
N PRO A 121 -4.28 -20.54 10.97
CA PRO A 121 -4.74 -21.85 11.41
C PRO A 121 -5.57 -22.55 10.32
N HIS A 122 -5.49 -23.89 10.28
CA HIS A 122 -6.09 -24.70 9.22
C HIS A 122 -7.60 -24.47 9.05
N ASP A 123 -8.32 -24.30 10.15
CA ASP A 123 -9.78 -24.13 10.20
C ASP A 123 -10.22 -22.66 10.31
N PHE A 124 -9.30 -21.70 10.28
CA PHE A 124 -9.59 -20.28 10.51
C PHE A 124 -10.69 -19.74 9.58
N TYR A 125 -10.55 -19.97 8.28
CA TYR A 125 -11.53 -19.51 7.29
C TYR A 125 -12.82 -20.33 7.33
N GLU A 126 -12.76 -21.62 7.66
CA GLU A 126 -13.93 -22.48 7.82
C GLU A 126 -14.80 -22.02 8.99
N GLN A 127 -14.17 -21.69 10.12
CA GLN A 127 -14.87 -21.15 11.28
C GLN A 127 -15.51 -19.78 11.00
N LEU A 128 -14.84 -18.91 10.23
CA LEU A 128 -15.41 -17.65 9.79
C LEU A 128 -16.58 -17.88 8.81
N ALA A 129 -16.42 -18.81 7.86
CA ALA A 129 -17.48 -19.16 6.90
C ALA A 129 -18.72 -19.71 7.60
N ALA A 130 -18.55 -20.58 8.60
CA ALA A 130 -19.65 -21.12 9.40
C ALA A 130 -20.48 -20.04 10.12
N GLN A 131 -19.92 -18.85 10.32
CA GLN A 131 -20.58 -17.70 10.95
C GLN A 131 -21.00 -16.61 9.94
N GLY A 132 -20.80 -16.83 8.63
CA GLY A 132 -21.03 -15.81 7.60
C GLY A 132 -20.05 -14.63 7.67
N GLN A 133 -18.87 -14.83 8.28
CA GLN A 133 -17.87 -13.80 8.59
C GLN A 133 -16.63 -13.86 7.67
N VAL A 134 -16.73 -14.45 6.47
CA VAL A 134 -15.59 -14.57 5.54
C VAL A 134 -14.99 -13.20 5.19
N LEU A 135 -15.85 -12.17 5.10
CA LEU A 135 -15.41 -10.79 4.86
C LEU A 135 -14.49 -10.27 5.98
N ASP A 136 -14.69 -10.70 7.23
CA ASP A 136 -13.79 -10.35 8.33
C ASP A 136 -12.38 -10.94 8.12
N GLY A 137 -12.32 -12.18 7.61
CA GLY A 137 -11.06 -12.82 7.22
C GLY A 137 -10.33 -12.03 6.14
N LEU A 138 -11.05 -11.45 5.18
CA LEU A 138 -10.45 -10.59 4.16
C LEU A 138 -9.82 -9.32 4.76
N ALA A 139 -10.47 -8.67 5.74
CA ALA A 139 -9.89 -7.52 6.43
C ALA A 139 -8.58 -7.92 7.16
N PHE A 140 -8.59 -9.07 7.82
CA PHE A 140 -7.44 -9.64 8.48
C PHE A 140 -6.27 -9.89 7.51
N ASP A 141 -6.55 -10.50 6.37
CA ASP A 141 -5.55 -10.77 5.34
C ASP A 141 -5.01 -9.50 4.70
N CYS A 142 -5.87 -8.52 4.43
CA CYS A 142 -5.46 -7.22 3.88
C CYS A 142 -4.50 -6.50 4.84
N MET A 143 -4.81 -6.47 6.14
CA MET A 143 -3.98 -5.84 7.17
C MET A 143 -2.61 -6.51 7.26
N ARG A 144 -2.58 -7.86 7.34
CA ARG A 144 -1.33 -8.63 7.42
C ARG A 144 -0.52 -8.53 6.14
N THR A 145 -1.16 -8.61 4.98
CA THR A 145 -0.49 -8.49 3.68
C THR A 145 0.21 -7.14 3.54
N ALA A 146 -0.45 -6.05 3.94
CA ALA A 146 0.16 -4.71 3.91
C ALA A 146 1.37 -4.62 4.84
N PHE A 147 1.25 -5.14 6.08
CA PHE A 147 2.33 -5.16 7.04
C PHE A 147 3.51 -6.04 6.59
N LEU A 148 3.27 -7.31 6.29
CA LEU A 148 4.31 -8.29 5.94
C LEU A 148 5.03 -7.90 4.65
N THR A 149 4.31 -7.46 3.61
CA THR A 149 4.93 -7.00 2.36
C THR A 149 5.86 -5.83 2.59
N ARG A 150 5.46 -4.86 3.44
CA ARG A 150 6.33 -3.73 3.81
C ARG A 150 7.58 -4.19 4.55
N CYS A 151 7.44 -5.12 5.49
CA CYS A 151 8.57 -5.67 6.23
C CYS A 151 9.54 -6.44 5.33
N ILE A 152 9.02 -7.31 4.44
CA ILE A 152 9.81 -8.06 3.45
C ILE A 152 10.65 -7.10 2.60
N ALA A 153 10.03 -6.03 2.09
CA ALA A 153 10.73 -5.02 1.31
C ALA A 153 11.75 -4.21 2.14
N GLY A 154 11.38 -3.75 3.34
CA GLY A 154 12.27 -3.00 4.22
C GLY A 154 13.47 -3.80 4.75
N LEU A 155 13.34 -5.14 4.78
CA LEU A 155 14.42 -6.08 5.08
C LEU A 155 15.29 -6.41 3.85
N GLY A 156 14.90 -5.94 2.66
CA GLY A 156 15.65 -6.16 1.42
C GLY A 156 15.52 -7.57 0.86
N TRP A 157 14.37 -8.23 1.09
CA TRP A 157 14.14 -9.63 0.71
C TRP A 157 13.43 -9.80 -0.63
N CYS A 158 12.90 -8.72 -1.21
CA CYS A 158 12.28 -8.72 -2.52
C CYS A 158 12.62 -7.45 -3.31
N ASP A 159 12.29 -7.44 -4.59
CA ASP A 159 12.29 -6.23 -5.41
C ASP A 159 11.23 -5.23 -4.91
N GLU A 160 11.55 -3.94 -4.94
CA GLU A 160 10.65 -2.89 -4.45
C GLU A 160 9.39 -2.77 -5.32
N ASN A 161 9.51 -2.95 -6.64
CA ASN A 161 8.35 -2.87 -7.54
C ASN A 161 7.40 -4.04 -7.32
N GLN A 162 7.93 -5.25 -7.10
CA GLN A 162 7.12 -6.42 -6.73
C GLN A 162 6.30 -6.15 -5.46
N ALA A 163 6.95 -5.60 -4.41
CA ALA A 163 6.25 -5.26 -3.17
C ALA A 163 5.18 -4.19 -3.38
N TRP A 164 5.46 -3.14 -4.16
CA TRP A 164 4.47 -2.10 -4.46
C TRP A 164 3.26 -2.63 -5.23
N ILE A 165 3.45 -3.55 -6.18
CA ILE A 165 2.34 -4.19 -6.89
C ILE A 165 1.42 -4.90 -5.90
N VAL A 166 1.99 -5.72 -5.01
CA VAL A 166 1.21 -6.42 -3.97
C VAL A 166 0.48 -5.44 -3.06
N LEU A 167 1.17 -4.39 -2.58
CA LEU A 167 0.57 -3.38 -1.70
C LEU A 167 -0.60 -2.64 -2.35
N LEU A 168 -0.45 -2.21 -3.61
CA LEU A 168 -1.48 -1.47 -4.31
C LEU A 168 -2.69 -2.36 -4.66
N LEU A 169 -2.45 -3.60 -5.12
CA LEU A 169 -3.53 -4.54 -5.41
C LEU A 169 -4.29 -4.94 -4.13
N ASN A 170 -3.57 -5.19 -3.03
CA ASN A 170 -4.16 -5.46 -1.73
C ASN A 170 -4.98 -4.27 -1.20
N ALA A 171 -4.50 -3.04 -1.42
CA ALA A 171 -5.20 -1.83 -1.04
C ALA A 171 -6.52 -1.66 -1.81
N GLN A 172 -6.53 -1.89 -3.12
CA GLN A 172 -7.76 -1.87 -3.90
C GLN A 172 -8.74 -2.94 -3.43
N ARG A 173 -8.25 -4.17 -3.20
CA ARG A 173 -9.07 -5.26 -2.67
C ARG A 173 -9.75 -4.88 -1.36
N ALA A 174 -9.06 -4.18 -0.46
CA ALA A 174 -9.70 -3.65 0.74
C ALA A 174 -10.77 -2.60 0.39
N GLN A 175 -10.47 -1.62 -0.46
CA GLN A 175 -11.45 -0.58 -0.87
C GLN A 175 -12.72 -1.13 -1.48
N ASP A 176 -12.61 -2.17 -2.30
CA ASP A 176 -13.76 -2.76 -2.98
C ASP A 176 -14.67 -3.55 -2.03
N CYS A 177 -14.15 -3.97 -0.88
CA CYS A 177 -14.84 -4.86 0.05
C CYS A 177 -15.37 -4.19 1.31
N PHE A 178 -14.90 -2.99 1.66
CA PHE A 178 -15.32 -2.27 2.86
C PHE A 178 -15.74 -0.83 2.54
N ALA A 179 -16.66 -0.28 3.33
CA ALA A 179 -17.24 1.04 3.07
C ALA A 179 -16.45 2.20 3.70
N SER A 180 -15.66 1.94 4.75
CA SER A 180 -14.88 2.95 5.46
C SER A 180 -13.73 2.33 6.28
N TRP A 181 -12.88 3.17 6.86
CA TRP A 181 -11.88 2.73 7.84
C TRP A 181 -12.51 2.06 9.05
N GLU A 182 -13.63 2.57 9.55
CA GLU A 182 -14.36 2.00 10.68
C GLU A 182 -14.89 0.59 10.38
N ASP A 183 -15.45 0.39 9.19
CA ASP A 183 -15.96 -0.90 8.72
C ASP A 183 -14.82 -1.93 8.58
N TYR A 184 -13.77 -1.56 7.82
CA TYR A 184 -12.55 -2.35 7.66
C TYR A 184 -11.90 -2.73 8.99
N ALA A 185 -11.77 -1.77 9.91
CA ALA A 185 -11.11 -2.01 11.18
C ALA A 185 -11.96 -2.88 12.12
N SER A 186 -13.29 -2.73 12.09
CA SER A 186 -14.19 -3.57 12.87
C SER A 186 -14.15 -5.02 12.39
N ALA A 187 -14.14 -5.23 11.07
CA ALA A 187 -13.97 -6.53 10.44
C ALA A 187 -12.63 -7.19 10.83
N TYR A 188 -11.53 -6.43 10.75
CA TYR A 188 -10.22 -6.88 11.22
C TYR A 188 -10.23 -7.33 12.68
N VAL A 189 -10.84 -6.55 13.59
CA VAL A 189 -10.89 -6.90 15.02
C VAL A 189 -11.64 -8.22 15.25
N ARG A 190 -12.78 -8.42 14.58
CA ARG A 190 -13.56 -9.66 14.71
C ARG A 190 -12.78 -10.89 14.26
N ALA A 191 -12.17 -10.84 13.07
CA ALA A 191 -11.34 -11.94 12.57
C ALA A 191 -10.10 -12.16 13.44
N ARG A 192 -9.45 -11.08 13.91
CA ARG A 192 -8.29 -11.19 14.79
C ARG A 192 -8.65 -11.85 16.12
N GLN A 193 -9.80 -11.53 16.70
CA GLN A 193 -10.28 -12.18 17.93
C GLN A 193 -10.47 -13.68 17.72
N LYS A 194 -11.07 -14.11 16.60
CA LYS A 194 -11.19 -15.54 16.26
C LYS A 194 -9.82 -16.22 16.13
N TRP A 195 -8.89 -15.58 15.42
CA TRP A 195 -7.53 -16.08 15.28
C TRP A 195 -6.85 -16.27 16.65
N LEU A 196 -7.00 -15.31 17.56
CA LEU A 196 -6.43 -15.37 18.91
C LEU A 196 -7.07 -16.45 19.78
N MET A 197 -8.37 -16.70 19.61
CA MET A 197 -9.06 -17.80 20.29
C MET A 197 -8.53 -19.17 19.84
N ILE A 198 -8.29 -19.36 18.54
CA ILE A 198 -7.75 -20.62 18.00
C ILE A 198 -6.34 -20.92 18.56
N TYR A 199 -5.54 -19.88 18.82
CA TYR A 199 -4.22 -20.00 19.44
C TYR A 199 -4.24 -19.98 20.98
N ASP A 200 -5.40 -20.05 21.63
CA ASP A 200 -5.54 -19.96 23.09
C ASP A 200 -4.80 -18.77 23.72
N THR A 201 -4.76 -17.63 23.00
CA THR A 201 -4.02 -16.45 23.44
C THR A 201 -4.68 -15.84 24.68
N PRO A 202 -3.93 -15.45 25.73
CA PRO A 202 -4.51 -14.85 26.93
C PRO A 202 -5.41 -13.65 26.63
N VAL A 203 -6.58 -13.59 27.29
CA VAL A 203 -7.62 -12.57 27.09
C VAL A 203 -7.09 -11.13 27.26
N ALA A 204 -6.15 -10.92 28.17
CA ALA A 204 -5.49 -9.63 28.37
C ALA A 204 -4.77 -9.13 27.10
N THR A 205 -4.16 -10.04 26.35
CA THR A 205 -3.52 -9.76 25.06
C THR A 205 -4.57 -9.65 23.96
N ALA A 206 -5.62 -10.48 23.99
CA ALA A 206 -6.63 -10.53 22.94
C ALA A 206 -7.55 -9.29 22.86
N ASN A 207 -7.78 -8.61 23.99
CA ASN A 207 -8.62 -7.40 24.03
C ASN A 207 -7.88 -6.12 23.63
N ARG A 208 -6.57 -6.20 23.35
CA ARG A 208 -5.75 -5.05 22.97
C ARG A 208 -6.13 -4.48 21.60
N ASP A 209 -6.52 -5.34 20.65
CA ASP A 209 -6.83 -4.96 19.27
C ASP A 209 -7.94 -3.89 19.17
N LEU A 210 -9.06 -4.10 19.87
CA LEU A 210 -10.19 -3.16 19.85
C LEU A 210 -9.79 -1.78 20.39
N LYS A 211 -8.99 -1.76 21.47
CA LYS A 211 -8.50 -0.52 22.07
C LYS A 211 -7.58 0.25 21.12
N GLU A 212 -6.64 -0.45 20.47
CA GLU A 212 -5.71 0.15 19.50
C GLU A 212 -6.44 0.73 18.28
N VAL A 213 -7.36 -0.04 17.70
CA VAL A 213 -8.18 0.39 16.56
C VAL A 213 -9.04 1.59 16.92
N THR A 214 -9.74 1.54 18.05
CA THR A 214 -10.61 2.64 18.50
C THR A 214 -9.80 3.91 18.75
N ALA A 215 -8.61 3.79 19.34
CA ALA A 215 -7.73 4.93 19.54
C ALA A 215 -7.24 5.50 18.20
N TRP A 216 -6.82 4.64 17.27
CA TRP A 216 -6.30 5.08 15.97
C TRP A 216 -7.36 5.75 15.09
N LEU A 217 -8.58 5.21 15.09
CA LEU A 217 -9.73 5.84 14.42
C LEU A 217 -10.07 7.22 14.99
N LYS A 218 -9.70 7.55 16.23
CA LYS A 218 -9.99 8.84 16.86
C LYS A 218 -8.82 9.82 16.79
N ASP A 219 -7.61 9.32 16.63
CA ASP A 219 -6.38 10.11 16.63
C ASP A 219 -6.32 11.04 15.40
N PRO A 220 -6.31 12.38 15.57
CA PRO A 220 -6.19 13.33 14.45
C PRO A 220 -4.88 13.18 13.67
N SER A 221 -3.85 12.62 14.30
CA SER A 221 -2.56 12.36 13.67
C SER A 221 -2.54 11.06 12.86
N SER A 222 -3.56 10.21 12.97
CA SER A 222 -3.64 8.94 12.24
C SER A 222 -3.72 9.13 10.73
N ASN A 223 -3.15 8.18 9.98
CA ASN A 223 -3.37 8.16 8.54
C ASN A 223 -4.83 7.89 8.19
N TRP A 224 -5.56 7.12 9.00
CA TRP A 224 -6.98 6.83 8.76
C TRP A 224 -7.85 8.09 8.84
N LYS A 225 -7.49 9.09 9.67
CA LYS A 225 -8.12 10.41 9.64
C LYS A 225 -7.64 11.31 8.51
N LYS A 226 -6.35 11.24 8.17
CA LYS A 226 -5.73 12.11 7.15
C LYS A 226 -5.98 11.67 5.71
N LEU A 227 -6.33 10.40 5.50
CA LEU A 227 -6.53 9.78 4.20
C LEU A 227 -7.94 9.19 4.17
N PRO A 228 -8.97 9.97 3.82
CA PRO A 228 -10.34 9.48 3.78
C PRO A 228 -10.47 8.25 2.87
N TRP A 229 -11.29 7.28 3.27
CA TRP A 229 -11.47 6.01 2.56
C TRP A 229 -11.85 6.23 1.08
N ASN A 230 -12.83 7.09 0.83
CA ASN A 230 -13.42 7.34 -0.50
C ASN A 230 -12.75 8.47 -1.30
N GLU A 231 -11.79 9.22 -0.73
CA GLU A 231 -11.13 10.31 -1.47
C GLU A 231 -10.15 9.78 -2.51
N PHE A 232 -9.59 8.59 -2.28
CA PHE A 232 -8.61 7.98 -3.16
C PHE A 232 -9.12 6.65 -3.62
N LYS A 233 -9.38 6.48 -4.92
CA LYS A 233 -9.52 5.14 -5.48
C LYS A 233 -8.19 4.71 -6.08
N ILE A 234 -7.65 3.60 -5.59
CA ILE A 234 -6.25 3.21 -5.83
C ILE A 234 -5.94 3.09 -7.32
N PHE A 235 -6.86 2.53 -8.11
CA PHE A 235 -6.67 2.34 -9.55
C PHE A 235 -7.59 3.15 -10.47
N GLU A 236 -8.44 4.05 -9.96
CA GLU A 236 -9.23 4.87 -10.88
C GLU A 236 -8.29 5.70 -11.79
N PRO A 237 -8.40 5.53 -13.13
CA PRO A 237 -7.89 6.53 -14.05
C PRO A 237 -8.74 7.78 -13.89
N ASN A 238 -8.12 8.95 -14.01
CA ASN A 238 -8.91 10.19 -13.93
C ASN A 238 -9.82 10.33 -15.15
#